data_AF-A0A1Q2C3P5-F1
#
_entry.id   AF-A0A1Q2C3P5-F1
#
_cell.length_a   1.000
_cell.length_b   1.000
_cell.length_c   1.000
_cell.angle_alpha   90.00
_cell.angle_beta   90.00
_cell.angle_gamma   90.00
#
_symmetry.space_group_name_H-M   'P 1'
#
loop_
_entity.id
_entity.type
_entity.pdbx_description
1 polymer ?
#
loop_
_entity_poly.entity_id
_entity_poly.type
_entity_poly.pdbx_seq_one_letter_code
_entity_poly.pdbx_strand_id
1 'polypeptide(L)'
;MKKLTRQEKHEQCMREIRGTLIVVLICCAWHIASAFLLNGTGLYFLGMPAWFSVSTFGTIILSLIGVWYLLKHVFINFEYDDEEE
;
A
#
# COMPACT_ATOMS: atom_id res chain seq x y z
N MET A 1 17.78 -7.46 16.38
CA MET A 1 17.29 -6.95 15.07
C MET A 1 18.52 -6.58 14.23
N LYS A 2 18.41 -5.99 13.03
CA LYS A 2 19.63 -5.46 12.38
C LYS A 2 20.10 -4.20 13.11
N LYS A 3 21.39 -4.11 13.43
CA LYS A 3 22.03 -2.87 13.87
C LYS A 3 22.44 -2.07 12.63
N LEU A 4 21.96 -0.84 12.53
CA LEU A 4 22.20 0.07 11.41
C LEU A 4 22.77 1.38 11.95
N THR A 5 23.67 2.00 11.20
CA THR A 5 24.13 3.36 11.48
C THR A 5 22.99 4.36 11.28
N ARG A 6 23.11 5.57 11.86
CA ARG A 6 22.09 6.62 11.72
C ARG A 6 21.79 6.99 10.26
N GLN A 7 22.79 6.97 9.39
CA GLN A 7 22.61 7.22 7.95
C GLN A 7 21.79 6.09 7.30
N GLU A 8 22.13 4.83 7.57
CA GLU A 8 21.40 3.67 7.05
C GLU A 8 19.96 3.59 7.59
N LYS A 9 19.71 3.98 8.86
CA LYS A 9 18.36 4.11 9.43
C LYS A 9 17.52 5.12 8.62
N HIS A 10 18.10 6.27 8.26
CA HIS A 10 17.41 7.28 7.45
C HIS A 10 17.11 6.78 6.03
N GLU A 11 18.10 6.20 5.34
CA GLU A 11 17.90 5.62 4.01
C GLU A 11 16.84 4.51 4.03
N GLN A 12 16.84 3.68 5.06
CA GLN A 12 15.83 2.64 5.25
C GLN A 12 14.44 3.23 5.42
N CYS A 13 14.28 4.24 6.28
CA CYS A 13 13.00 4.94 6.46
C CYS A 13 12.51 5.54 5.13
N MET A 14 13.39 6.21 4.38
CA MET A 14 13.03 6.78 3.06
C MET A 14 12.61 5.69 2.06
N ARG A 15 13.24 4.53 2.10
CA ARG A 15 12.87 3.38 1.26
C ARG A 15 11.49 2.83 1.64
N GLU A 16 11.19 2.72 2.93
CA GLU A 16 9.89 2.26 3.43
C GLU A 16 8.77 3.24 3.07
N ILE A 17 9.00 4.55 3.23
CA ILE A 17 8.07 5.61 2.82
C ILE A 17 7.81 5.54 1.32
N ARG A 18 8.86 5.46 0.49
CA ARG A 18 8.71 5.38 -0.96
C ARG A 18 7.93 4.14 -1.40
N GLY A 19 8.22 2.98 -0.80
CA GLY A 19 7.48 1.75 -1.06
C GLY A 19 6.00 1.89 -0.71
N THR A 20 5.70 2.46 0.45
CA THR A 20 4.34 2.70 0.92
C THR A 20 3.58 3.65 -0.01
N LEU A 21 4.22 4.76 -0.42
CA LEU A 21 3.62 5.72 -1.36
C LEU A 21 3.27 5.08 -2.70
N ILE A 22 4.12 4.20 -3.23
CA ILE A 22 3.82 3.49 -4.50
C ILE A 22 2.57 2.62 -4.35
N VAL A 23 2.45 1.86 -3.24
CA VAL A 23 1.26 1.02 -2.99
C VAL A 23 0.00 1.88 -2.85
N VAL A 24 0.09 3.01 -2.15
CA VAL A 24 -1.04 3.96 -2.03
C VAL A 24 -1.44 4.49 -3.40
N LEU A 25 -0.50 4.90 -4.24
CA LEU A 25 -0.80 5.40 -5.59
C LEU A 25 -1.48 4.34 -6.46
N ILE A 26 -1.05 3.08 -6.38
CA ILE A 26 -1.70 1.96 -7.09
C ILE A 26 -3.13 1.77 -6.60
N CYS A 27 -3.35 1.78 -5.28
CA CYS A 27 -4.67 1.68 -4.68
C CYS A 27 -5.58 2.85 -5.11
N CYS A 28 -5.08 4.07 -5.08
CA CYS A 28 -5.81 5.26 -5.53
C CYS A 28 -6.15 5.17 -7.02
N ALA A 29 -5.18 4.79 -7.86
CA ALA A 29 -5.39 4.64 -9.29
C ALA A 29 -6.47 3.59 -9.59
N TRP A 30 -6.42 2.43 -8.92
CA TRP A 30 -7.48 1.42 -9.03
C TRP A 30 -8.83 1.97 -8.61
N HIS A 31 -8.91 2.59 -7.42
CA HIS A 31 -10.16 3.07 -6.85
C HIS A 31 -10.84 4.10 -7.76
N ILE A 32 -10.07 5.08 -8.22
CA ILE A 32 -10.54 6.15 -9.11
C ILE A 32 -10.91 5.58 -10.48
N ALA A 33 -10.02 4.80 -11.11
CA ALA A 33 -10.26 4.29 -12.46
C ALA A 33 -11.50 3.38 -12.51
N SER A 34 -11.63 2.43 -11.57
CA SER A 34 -12.79 1.54 -11.52
C SER A 34 -14.09 2.28 -11.20
N ALA A 35 -14.05 3.31 -10.35
CA ALA A 35 -15.21 4.13 -10.08
C ALA A 35 -15.67 4.86 -11.36
N PHE A 36 -14.77 5.55 -12.08
CA PHE A 36 -15.16 6.30 -13.27
C PHE A 36 -15.52 5.42 -14.47
N LEU A 37 -14.77 4.34 -14.72
CA LEU A 37 -15.00 3.47 -15.88
C LEU A 37 -16.29 2.65 -15.77
N LEU A 38 -16.69 2.28 -14.55
CA LEU A 38 -17.90 1.48 -14.33
C LEU A 38 -19.12 2.35 -14.00
N ASN A 39 -18.93 3.64 -13.68
CA ASN A 39 -20.05 4.54 -13.42
C ASN A 39 -20.87 4.73 -14.70
N GLY A 40 -22.20 4.68 -14.58
CA GLY A 40 -23.12 4.81 -15.71
C GLY A 40 -23.30 3.56 -16.57
N THR A 41 -22.55 2.47 -16.32
CA THR A 41 -22.68 1.21 -17.09
C THR A 41 -23.94 0.41 -16.77
N GLY A 42 -24.61 0.70 -15.66
CA GLY A 42 -25.77 -0.06 -15.17
C GLY A 42 -25.43 -1.46 -14.66
N LEU A 43 -24.15 -1.82 -14.57
CA LEU A 43 -23.69 -3.11 -14.06
C LEU A 43 -23.82 -3.18 -12.53
N TYR A 44 -24.18 -4.37 -12.04
CA TYR A 44 -24.28 -4.67 -10.62
C TYR A 44 -23.36 -5.81 -10.23
N PHE A 45 -22.78 -5.72 -9.04
CA PHE A 45 -21.98 -6.77 -8.42
C PHE A 45 -22.33 -6.84 -6.94
N LEU A 46 -22.70 -8.05 -6.47
CA LEU A 46 -23.21 -8.29 -5.11
C LEU A 46 -24.45 -7.43 -4.74
N GLY A 47 -25.35 -7.22 -5.71
CA GLY A 47 -26.57 -6.42 -5.50
C GLY A 47 -26.35 -4.91 -5.39
N MET A 48 -25.11 -4.44 -5.56
CA MET A 48 -24.72 -3.02 -5.52
C MET A 48 -24.16 -2.60 -6.88
N PRO A 49 -24.15 -1.29 -7.21
CA PRO A 49 -23.53 -0.80 -8.43
C PRO A 49 -22.07 -1.26 -8.55
N ALA A 50 -21.69 -1.79 -9.72
CA ALA A 50 -20.39 -2.40 -9.93
C ALA A 50 -19.24 -1.42 -9.68
N TRP A 51 -19.41 -0.13 -10.02
CA TRP A 51 -18.40 0.90 -9.75
C TRP A 51 -18.08 1.04 -8.26
N PHE A 52 -19.05 0.84 -7.37
CA PHE A 52 -18.85 0.90 -5.93
C PHE A 52 -18.19 -0.37 -5.42
N SER A 53 -18.76 -1.54 -5.77
CA SER A 53 -18.29 -2.82 -5.28
C SER A 53 -16.89 -3.17 -5.78
N VAL A 54 -16.65 -3.09 -7.10
CA VAL A 54 -15.35 -3.45 -7.72
C VAL A 54 -14.25 -2.49 -7.25
N SER A 55 -14.57 -1.20 -7.13
CA SER A 55 -13.63 -0.21 -6.64
C SER A 55 -13.23 -0.46 -5.19
N THR A 56 -14.20 -0.68 -4.30
CA THR A 56 -13.92 -0.88 -2.87
C THR A 56 -13.22 -2.21 -2.60
N PHE A 57 -13.78 -3.32 -3.08
CA PHE A 57 -13.20 -4.65 -2.83
C PHE A 57 -11.84 -4.81 -3.51
N GLY A 58 -11.69 -4.30 -4.74
CA GLY A 58 -10.40 -4.35 -5.43
C GLY A 58 -9.33 -3.54 -4.70
N THR A 59 -9.65 -2.35 -4.16
CA THR A 59 -8.71 -1.58 -3.34
C THR A 59 -8.31 -2.32 -2.07
N ILE A 60 -9.24 -3.01 -1.39
CA ILE A 60 -8.93 -3.83 -0.21
C ILE A 60 -7.95 -4.96 -0.58
N ILE A 61 -8.22 -5.68 -1.67
CA ILE A 61 -7.35 -6.79 -2.09
C ILE A 61 -5.96 -6.26 -2.47
N LEU A 62 -5.89 -5.18 -3.24
CA LEU A 62 -4.62 -4.56 -3.63
C LEU A 62 -3.84 -4.03 -2.42
N SER A 63 -4.51 -3.44 -1.43
CA SER A 63 -3.84 -2.95 -0.22
C SER A 63 -3.28 -4.10 0.62
N LEU A 64 -4.02 -5.20 0.79
CA LEU A 64 -3.53 -6.39 1.49
C LEU A 64 -2.31 -7.00 0.81
N ILE A 65 -2.36 -7.17 -0.52
CA ILE A 65 -1.23 -7.70 -1.30
C ILE A 65 -0.04 -6.74 -1.23
N GLY A 66 -0.28 -5.44 -1.36
CA GLY A 66 0.75 -4.40 -1.30
C GLY A 66 1.44 -4.37 0.06
N VAL A 67 0.69 -4.38 1.16
CA VAL A 67 1.23 -4.43 2.52
C VAL A 67 2.01 -5.72 2.75
N TRP A 68 1.47 -6.88 2.34
CA TRP A 68 2.18 -8.16 2.42
C TRP A 68 3.54 -8.12 1.68
N TYR A 69 3.56 -7.53 0.48
CA TYR A 69 4.80 -7.37 -0.29
C TYR A 69 5.79 -6.42 0.41
N LEU A 70 5.34 -5.27 0.90
CA LEU A 70 6.18 -4.31 1.63
C LEU A 70 6.80 -4.95 2.86
N LEU A 71 6.02 -5.66 3.66
CA LEU A 71 6.47 -6.37 4.85
C LEU A 71 7.54 -7.42 4.54
N LYS A 72 7.42 -8.10 3.40
CA LYS A 72 8.34 -9.19 3.02
C LYS A 72 9.62 -8.69 2.35
N HIS A 73 9.56 -7.60 1.59
CA HIS A 73 10.65 -7.20 0.68
C HIS A 73 11.24 -5.83 0.95
N VAL A 74 10.51 -4.90 1.58
CA VAL A 74 10.94 -3.51 1.75
C VAL A 74 11.25 -3.21 3.21
N PHE A 75 10.39 -3.68 4.12
CA PHE A 75 10.49 -3.38 5.54
C PHE A 75 11.51 -4.31 6.17
N ILE A 76 12.42 -3.74 6.97
CA ILE A 76 13.45 -4.49 7.69
C ILE A 76 13.34 -4.10 9.15
N ASN A 77 13.29 -5.09 10.05
CA ASN A 77 13.33 -4.83 11.47
C ASN A 77 14.75 -4.42 11.89
N PHE A 78 14.90 -3.18 12.37
CA PHE A 78 16.11 -2.65 12.96
C PHE A 78 15.84 -2.05 14.34
N GLU A 79 16.86 -2.01 15.20
CA GLU A 79 16.76 -1.35 16.50
C GLU A 79 16.71 0.16 16.31
N TYR A 80 15.63 0.78 16.79
CA TYR A 80 15.48 2.24 16.72
C TYR A 80 16.33 2.93 17.78
N ASP A 81 16.40 2.35 18.98
CA ASP A 81 17.28 2.83 20.05
C ASP A 81 18.72 2.84 19.56
N ASP A 82 19.34 4.00 19.71
CA ASP A 82 20.78 4.11 19.70
C ASP A 82 21.20 3.52 21.05
N GLU A 83 21.74 2.30 21.09
CA GLU A 83 22.51 1.83 22.26
C GLU A 83 23.84 2.63 22.35
N GLU A 84 23.74 3.95 22.32
CA GLU A 84 24.75 4.90 22.75
C GLU A 84 24.14 5.64 23.94
N GLU A 85 24.62 5.24 25.11
CA GLU A 85 24.66 5.98 26.37
C GLU A 85 24.89 7.49 26.17
#